data_AF-A0A3R7MU45-F1
#
_entry.id   AF-A0A3R7MU45-F1
#
_cell.length_a   1.000
_cell.length_b   1.000
_cell.length_c   1.000
_cell.angle_alpha   90.00
_cell.angle_beta   90.00
_cell.angle_gamma   90.00
#
_symmetry.space_group_name_H-M   'P 1'
#
loop_
_entity.id
_entity.type
_entity.pdbx_description
1 polymer ?
#
loop_
_entity_poly.entity_id
_entity_poly.type
_entity_poly.pdbx_seq_one_letter_code
_entity_poly.pdbx_strand_id
1 'polypeptide(L)'
;MPSYGHDWKAFFTNSDSPVFQALGRLLFIGPSVHEGLNLVLEKNHALLCSLRYLEYTIAQDFTDVNGQTKLYIGRNPIFPSPAAWPIPHDAPYKPQLDRYLMAFAESGLYNKWIEDLIEIARRESSKKQEQQKKKEQGREHLDSGPKPLTVKHMQGPLMLLGFGLGAALLVFLAEFIKSLLGVPLCPSAVVGR
;
A
#
# COMPACT_ATOMS: atom_id res chain seq x y z
N MET A 1 -20.20 -9.02 26.91
CA MET A 1 -18.90 -9.35 26.31
C MET A 1 -18.15 -8.04 26.14
N PRO A 2 -16.91 -7.91 26.64
CA PRO A 2 -16.13 -6.68 26.48
C PRO A 2 -15.92 -6.36 24.99
N SER A 3 -15.67 -5.09 24.68
CA SER A 3 -15.38 -4.66 23.31
C SER A 3 -14.05 -5.25 22.83
N TYR A 4 -14.01 -5.61 21.55
CA TYR A 4 -12.85 -6.21 20.89
C TYR A 4 -11.59 -5.38 21.16
N GLY A 5 -10.51 -6.04 21.59
CA GLY A 5 -9.22 -5.41 21.93
C GLY A 5 -9.00 -5.08 23.41
N HIS A 6 -10.06 -4.97 24.23
CA HIS A 6 -9.88 -4.76 25.69
C HIS A 6 -9.22 -5.96 26.36
N ASP A 7 -9.64 -7.18 26.00
CA ASP A 7 -9.06 -8.41 26.53
C ASP A 7 -7.56 -8.53 26.18
N TRP A 8 -7.18 -8.04 25.00
CA TRP A 8 -5.80 -8.06 24.53
C TRP A 8 -4.95 -7.07 25.33
N LYS A 9 -5.44 -5.84 25.53
CA LYS A 9 -4.76 -4.85 26.36
C LYS A 9 -4.62 -5.34 27.81
N ALA A 10 -5.68 -5.92 28.36
CA ALA A 10 -5.68 -6.49 29.71
C ALA A 10 -4.68 -7.64 29.83
N PHE A 11 -4.65 -8.55 28.86
CA PHE A 11 -3.69 -9.66 28.80
C PHE A 11 -2.24 -9.17 28.84
N PHE A 12 -1.88 -8.22 27.99
CA PHE A 12 -0.51 -7.69 27.95
C PHE A 12 -0.15 -6.94 29.24
N THR A 13 -1.07 -6.13 29.76
CA THR A 13 -0.82 -5.32 30.96
C THR A 13 -0.66 -6.18 32.21
N ASN A 14 -1.43 -7.28 32.32
CA ASN A 14 -1.43 -8.17 33.48
C ASN A 14 -0.50 -9.39 33.32
N SER A 15 0.29 -9.45 32.25
CA SER A 15 1.24 -10.53 32.03
C SER A 15 2.42 -10.46 33.00
N ASP A 16 3.00 -11.60 33.37
CA ASP A 16 4.24 -11.68 34.15
C ASP A 16 5.48 -11.22 33.36
N SER A 17 5.38 -11.14 32.03
CA SER A 17 6.50 -10.73 31.18
C SER A 17 6.66 -9.21 31.15
N PRO A 18 7.85 -8.66 31.50
CA PRO A 18 8.08 -7.22 31.46
C PRO A 18 7.93 -6.64 30.04
N VAL A 19 8.22 -7.44 29.00
CA VAL A 19 8.07 -7.06 27.59
C VAL A 19 6.60 -6.89 27.23
N PHE A 20 5.73 -7.80 27.68
CA PHE A 20 4.29 -7.70 27.44
C PHE A 20 3.66 -6.57 28.25
N GLN A 21 4.11 -6.33 29.48
CA GLN A 21 3.66 -5.16 30.24
C GLN A 21 4.02 -3.85 29.53
N ALA A 22 5.23 -3.75 28.97
CA ALA A 22 5.64 -2.58 28.18
C ALA A 22 4.76 -2.42 26.94
N LEU A 23 4.48 -3.51 26.22
CA LEU A 23 3.57 -3.51 25.06
C LEU A 23 2.16 -3.06 25.46
N GLY A 24 1.61 -3.56 26.57
CA GLY A 24 0.28 -3.20 27.06
C GLY A 24 0.14 -1.71 27.40
N ARG A 25 1.21 -1.07 27.90
CA ARG A 25 1.26 0.38 28.16
C ARG A 25 1.24 1.21 26.88
N LEU A 26 1.89 0.73 25.81
CA LEU A 26 1.93 1.40 24.51
C LEU A 26 0.66 1.16 23.68
N LEU A 27 -0.08 0.09 23.96
CA LEU A 27 -1.24 -0.31 23.17
C LEU A 27 -2.43 0.62 23.42
N PHE A 28 -2.98 1.16 22.34
CA PHE A 28 -4.28 1.83 22.33
C PHE A 28 -5.27 1.05 21.49
N ILE A 29 -6.56 1.17 21.80
CA ILE A 29 -7.63 0.45 21.12
C ILE A 29 -8.20 1.38 20.06
N GLY A 30 -8.04 0.99 18.79
CA GLY A 30 -8.60 1.69 17.66
C GLY A 30 -10.06 1.30 17.39
N PRO A 31 -10.79 2.08 16.57
CA PRO A 31 -12.20 1.84 16.27
C PRO A 31 -12.44 0.67 15.32
N SER A 32 -11.54 0.41 14.36
CA SER A 32 -11.66 -0.71 13.43
C SER A 32 -10.30 -1.16 12.90
N VAL A 33 -10.23 -2.39 12.39
CA VAL A 33 -9.03 -2.93 11.72
C VAL A 33 -8.72 -2.15 10.45
N HIS A 34 -9.74 -1.75 9.69
CA HIS A 34 -9.56 -0.98 8.46
C HIS A 34 -8.92 0.39 8.74
N GLU A 35 -9.43 1.13 9.74
CA GLU A 35 -8.81 2.38 10.18
C GLU A 35 -7.41 2.15 10.76
N GLY A 36 -7.22 1.06 11.51
CA GLY A 36 -5.91 0.66 12.00
C GLY A 36 -4.89 0.45 10.88
N LEU A 37 -5.28 -0.21 9.79
CA LEU A 37 -4.42 -0.41 8.63
C LEU A 37 -4.14 0.90 7.86
N ASN A 38 -5.10 1.82 7.79
CA ASN A 38 -4.86 3.15 7.24
C ASN A 38 -3.84 3.92 8.09
N LEU A 39 -3.91 3.82 9.42
CA LEU A 39 -2.90 4.42 10.30
C LEU A 39 -1.50 3.83 10.10
N VAL A 40 -1.39 2.55 9.73
CA VAL A 40 -0.09 1.92 9.38
C VAL A 40 0.47 2.50 8.07
N LEU A 41 -0.38 2.83 7.11
CA LEU A 41 0.04 3.40 5.82
C LEU A 41 0.38 4.88 5.91
N GLU A 42 -0.39 5.64 6.67
CA GLU A 42 -0.29 7.10 6.75
C GLU A 42 0.66 7.57 7.85
N LYS A 43 0.80 6.78 8.92
CA LYS A 43 1.57 7.13 10.11
C LYS A 43 2.51 6.00 10.47
N ASN A 44 3.48 6.29 11.34
CA ASN A 44 4.42 5.29 11.84
C ASN A 44 3.79 4.44 12.96
N HIS A 45 2.75 3.68 12.64
CA HIS A 45 2.02 2.81 13.57
C HIS A 45 2.12 1.34 13.16
N ALA A 46 1.93 0.44 14.12
CA ALA A 46 1.76 -0.98 13.88
C ALA A 46 0.38 -1.42 14.36
N LEU A 47 -0.25 -2.33 13.62
CA LEU A 47 -1.54 -2.92 13.99
C LEU A 47 -1.34 -4.33 14.54
N LEU A 48 -2.06 -4.63 15.61
CA LEU A 48 -2.04 -5.94 16.26
C LEU A 48 -3.46 -6.50 16.27
N CYS A 49 -3.65 -7.65 15.60
CA CYS A 49 -4.95 -8.28 15.37
C CYS A 49 -4.75 -9.76 15.00
N SER A 50 -5.84 -10.52 14.81
CA SER A 50 -5.82 -11.90 14.35
C SER A 50 -5.19 -12.01 12.95
N LEU A 51 -4.23 -12.93 12.80
CA LEU A 51 -3.49 -13.14 11.56
C LEU A 51 -4.41 -13.36 10.36
N ARG A 52 -5.36 -14.30 10.47
CA ARG A 52 -6.26 -14.65 9.36
C ARG A 52 -7.16 -13.50 8.97
N TYR A 53 -7.60 -12.72 9.95
CA TYR A 53 -8.43 -11.54 9.69
C TYR A 53 -7.62 -10.45 8.98
N LEU A 54 -6.37 -10.21 9.39
CA LEU A 54 -5.47 -9.28 8.71
C LEU A 54 -5.16 -9.71 7.27
N GLU A 55 -4.84 -10.98 7.04
CA GLU A 55 -4.58 -11.53 5.69
C GLU A 55 -5.77 -11.27 4.76
N TYR A 56 -6.99 -11.55 5.24
CA TYR A 56 -8.22 -11.31 4.49
C TYR A 56 -8.45 -9.83 4.21
N THR A 57 -8.40 -8.96 5.23
CA THR A 57 -8.66 -7.53 5.06
C THR A 57 -7.63 -6.89 4.12
N ILE A 58 -6.35 -7.27 4.23
CA ILE A 58 -5.30 -6.78 3.33
C ILE A 58 -5.56 -7.24 1.89
N ALA A 59 -5.90 -8.51 1.70
CA ALA A 59 -6.22 -9.06 0.39
C ALA A 59 -7.43 -8.39 -0.26
N GLN A 60 -8.44 -8.03 0.54
CA GLN A 60 -9.67 -7.45 0.05
C GLN A 60 -9.55 -5.95 -0.26
N ASP A 61 -8.96 -5.16 0.64
CA ASP A 61 -9.08 -3.69 0.56
C ASP A 61 -7.74 -2.98 0.32
N PHE A 62 -6.61 -3.65 0.57
CA PHE A 62 -5.27 -3.03 0.55
C PHE A 62 -4.31 -3.68 -0.46
N THR A 63 -4.84 -4.48 -1.38
CA THR A 63 -4.08 -5.09 -2.47
C THR A 63 -4.53 -4.45 -3.79
N ASP A 64 -3.56 -4.00 -4.59
CA ASP A 64 -3.80 -3.41 -5.91
C ASP A 64 -4.19 -4.49 -6.94
N VAL A 65 -4.72 -4.08 -8.10
CA VAL A 65 -5.05 -4.96 -9.24
C VAL A 65 -3.87 -5.84 -9.69
N ASN A 66 -2.65 -5.37 -9.46
CA ASN A 66 -1.41 -6.10 -9.78
C ASN A 66 -1.01 -7.11 -8.70
N GLY A 67 -1.82 -7.30 -7.65
CA GLY A 67 -1.52 -8.17 -6.52
C GLY A 67 -0.50 -7.60 -5.53
N GLN A 68 -0.10 -6.33 -5.69
CA GLN A 68 0.89 -5.67 -4.84
C GLN A 68 0.21 -5.05 -3.62
N THR A 69 0.83 -5.19 -2.45
CA THR A 69 0.38 -4.55 -1.21
C THR A 69 1.53 -3.81 -0.53
N LYS A 70 1.24 -2.67 0.09
CA LYS A 70 2.23 -1.88 0.86
C LYS A 70 2.32 -2.30 2.32
N LEU A 71 1.46 -3.22 2.74
CA LEU A 71 1.40 -3.73 4.11
C LEU A 71 2.17 -5.05 4.20
N TYR A 72 2.90 -5.24 5.29
CA TYR A 72 3.58 -6.48 5.59
C TYR A 72 3.14 -7.00 6.96
N ILE A 73 2.90 -8.30 7.04
CA ILE A 73 2.58 -8.99 8.30
C ILE A 73 3.86 -9.60 8.85
N GLY A 74 4.16 -9.33 10.12
CA GLY A 74 5.31 -9.93 10.81
C GLY A 74 5.31 -11.45 10.72
N ARG A 75 6.50 -12.04 10.50
CA ARG A 75 6.66 -13.48 10.22
C ARG A 75 6.09 -14.40 11.30
N ASN A 76 6.20 -14.00 12.57
CA ASN A 76 5.79 -14.81 13.70
C ASN A 76 4.70 -14.10 14.51
N PRO A 77 3.62 -14.81 14.89
CA PRO A 77 2.65 -14.28 15.82
C PRO A 77 3.30 -14.05 17.19
N ILE A 78 2.95 -12.95 17.83
CA ILE A 78 3.50 -12.55 19.14
C ILE A 78 2.95 -13.45 20.26
N PHE A 79 1.78 -14.04 20.06
CA PHE A 79 1.19 -15.03 20.94
C PHE A 79 0.23 -15.95 20.14
N PRO A 80 0.02 -17.19 20.58
CA PRO A 80 -0.96 -18.07 19.97
C PRO A 80 -2.38 -17.61 20.30
N SER A 81 -3.18 -17.34 19.27
CA SER A 81 -4.61 -17.00 19.42
C SER A 81 -5.46 -18.14 18.89
N PRO A 82 -5.90 -19.09 19.74
CA PRO A 82 -6.77 -20.17 19.29
C PRO A 82 -8.14 -19.61 18.88
N ALA A 83 -8.68 -20.13 17.78
CA ALA A 83 -10.09 -19.96 17.43
C ALA A 83 -10.84 -21.23 17.84
N ALA A 84 -11.96 -21.08 18.53
CA ALA A 84 -12.77 -22.20 19.02
C ALA A 84 -14.25 -21.88 18.90
N TRP A 85 -15.07 -22.92 18.81
CA TRP A 85 -16.52 -22.78 18.90
C TRP A 85 -16.95 -22.78 20.36
N PRO A 86 -17.72 -21.76 20.81
CA PRO A 86 -18.33 -21.80 22.12
C PRO A 86 -19.46 -22.82 22.10
N ILE A 87 -19.31 -23.91 22.86
CA ILE A 87 -20.29 -24.99 22.97
C ILE A 87 -20.78 -25.03 24.42
N PRO A 88 -22.10 -25.18 24.66
CA PRO A 88 -22.62 -25.39 26.01
C PRO A 88 -21.92 -26.53 26.73
N HIS A 89 -21.74 -26.36 28.04
CA HIS A 89 -21.22 -27.42 28.89
C HIS A 89 -22.15 -28.65 28.77
N ASP A 90 -21.54 -29.85 28.66
CA ASP A 90 -22.23 -31.14 28.48
C ASP A 90 -23.11 -31.30 27.23
N ALA A 91 -22.85 -30.53 26.16
CA ALA A 91 -23.53 -30.75 24.90
C ALA A 91 -23.30 -32.19 24.38
N PRO A 92 -24.35 -33.01 24.16
CA PRO A 92 -24.20 -34.43 23.81
C PRO A 92 -23.55 -34.64 22.43
N TYR A 93 -23.60 -33.62 21.57
CA TYR A 93 -23.00 -33.62 20.24
C TYR A 93 -21.53 -33.18 20.22
N LYS A 94 -20.97 -32.70 21.35
CA LYS A 94 -19.59 -32.20 21.40
C LYS A 94 -18.56 -33.23 20.92
N PRO A 95 -18.57 -34.50 21.36
CA PRO A 95 -17.57 -35.48 20.92
C PRO A 95 -17.62 -35.75 19.42
N GLN A 96 -18.82 -35.70 18.83
CA GLN A 96 -19.02 -35.92 17.40
C GLN A 96 -18.53 -34.71 16.59
N LEU A 97 -18.83 -33.49 17.06
CA LEU A 97 -18.36 -32.25 16.46
C LEU A 97 -16.83 -32.17 16.49
N ASP A 98 -16.21 -32.43 17.65
CA ASP A 98 -14.74 -32.41 17.81
C ASP A 98 -14.08 -33.39 16.84
N ARG A 99 -14.64 -34.59 16.66
CA ARG A 99 -14.16 -35.58 15.69
C ARG A 99 -14.22 -35.06 14.25
N TYR A 100 -15.31 -34.40 13.85
CA TYR A 100 -15.42 -33.86 12.50
C TYR A 100 -14.50 -32.67 12.27
N LEU A 101 -14.35 -31.80 13.26
CA LEU A 101 -13.41 -30.68 13.20
C LEU A 101 -11.97 -31.16 13.02
N MET A 102 -11.55 -32.20 13.76
CA MET A 102 -10.24 -32.82 13.56
C MET A 102 -10.11 -33.43 12.16
N ALA A 103 -11.12 -34.15 11.67
CA ALA A 103 -11.10 -34.71 10.32
C ALA A 103 -10.95 -33.63 9.23
N PHE A 104 -11.60 -32.47 9.38
CA PHE A 104 -11.43 -31.34 8.45
C PHE A 104 -10.05 -30.70 8.54
N ALA A 105 -9.46 -30.63 9.73
CA ALA A 105 -8.10 -30.12 9.91
C ALA A 105 -7.07 -31.09 9.31
N GLU A 106 -7.18 -32.38 9.61
CA GLU A 106 -6.26 -33.44 9.17
C GLU A 106 -6.31 -33.67 7.66
N SER A 107 -7.48 -33.54 7.05
CA SER A 107 -7.63 -33.59 5.58
C SER A 107 -7.08 -32.36 4.86
N GLY A 108 -6.64 -31.32 5.59
CA GLY A 108 -6.17 -30.06 5.04
C GLY A 108 -7.27 -29.16 4.49
N LEU A 109 -8.55 -29.55 4.64
CA LEU A 109 -9.70 -28.81 4.11
C LEU A 109 -9.81 -27.42 4.72
N TYR A 110 -9.49 -27.29 6.01
CA TYR A 110 -9.40 -26.01 6.69
C TYR A 110 -8.42 -25.03 6.02
N ASN A 111 -7.20 -25.49 5.70
CA ASN A 111 -6.19 -24.64 5.06
C ASN A 111 -6.62 -24.27 3.64
N LYS A 112 -7.16 -25.24 2.89
CA LYS A 112 -7.68 -24.99 1.54
C LYS A 112 -8.78 -23.91 1.55
N TRP A 113 -9.74 -23.99 2.47
CA TRP A 113 -10.81 -22.99 2.55
C TRP A 113 -10.29 -21.59 2.87
N ILE A 114 -9.23 -21.46 3.66
CA ILE A 114 -8.59 -20.16 3.92
C ILE A 114 -7.94 -19.62 2.65
N GLU A 115 -7.20 -20.46 1.94
CA GLU A 115 -6.55 -20.09 0.67
C GLU A 115 -7.59 -19.65 -0.37
N ASP A 116 -8.65 -20.45 -0.54
CA ASP A 116 -9.77 -20.15 -1.44
C ASP A 116 -10.44 -18.81 -1.06
N LEU A 117 -10.66 -18.57 0.23
CA LEU A 117 -11.29 -17.35 0.74
C LEU A 117 -10.42 -16.11 0.47
N ILE A 118 -9.10 -16.21 0.65
CA ILE A 118 -8.16 -15.12 0.32
C ILE A 118 -8.14 -14.89 -1.20
N GLU A 119 -8.15 -15.95 -1.99
CA GLU A 119 -8.18 -15.83 -3.45
C GLU A 119 -9.47 -15.16 -3.94
N ILE A 120 -10.62 -15.56 -3.40
CA ILE A 120 -11.91 -14.94 -3.68
C ILE A 120 -11.86 -13.45 -3.32
N ALA A 121 -11.35 -13.10 -2.14
CA ALA A 121 -11.22 -11.71 -1.70
C ALA A 121 -10.39 -10.86 -2.68
N ARG A 122 -9.26 -11.39 -3.16
CA ARG A 122 -8.42 -10.70 -4.17
C ARG A 122 -9.17 -10.50 -5.48
N ARG A 123 -9.83 -11.55 -5.98
CA ARG A 123 -10.61 -11.49 -7.23
C ARG A 123 -11.74 -10.48 -7.15
N GLU A 124 -12.45 -10.43 -6.02
CA GLU A 124 -13.50 -9.44 -5.78
C GLU A 124 -12.96 -8.01 -5.69
N SER A 125 -11.82 -7.83 -5.03
CA SER A 125 -11.13 -6.54 -4.95
C SER A 125 -10.77 -6.01 -6.34
N SER A 126 -10.11 -6.82 -7.16
CA SER A 126 -9.73 -6.45 -8.53
C SER A 126 -10.95 -6.08 -9.36
N LYS A 127 -12.04 -6.86 -9.28
CA LYS A 127 -13.30 -6.55 -9.98
C LYS A 127 -13.90 -5.22 -9.52
N LYS A 128 -13.92 -4.93 -8.22
CA LYS A 128 -14.42 -3.65 -7.67
C LYS A 128 -13.57 -2.47 -8.16
N GLN A 129 -12.25 -2.60 -8.16
CA GLN A 129 -11.34 -1.55 -8.63
C GLN A 129 -11.46 -1.31 -10.14
N GLU A 130 -11.59 -2.36 -10.96
CA GLU A 130 -11.85 -2.22 -12.40
C GLU A 130 -13.19 -1.53 -12.68
N GLN A 131 -14.23 -1.87 -11.93
CA GLN A 131 -15.53 -1.21 -12.06
C GLN A 131 -15.48 0.26 -11.64
N GLN A 132 -14.72 0.60 -10.58
CA GLN A 132 -14.50 1.98 -10.18
C GLN A 132 -13.76 2.77 -11.26
N LYS A 133 -12.67 2.22 -11.82
CA LYS A 133 -11.96 2.85 -12.95
C LYS A 133 -12.87 3.08 -14.16
N LYS A 134 -13.71 2.10 -14.51
CA LYS A 134 -14.69 2.24 -15.61
C LYS A 134 -15.75 3.31 -15.30
N LYS A 135 -16.22 3.41 -14.05
CA LYS A 135 -17.17 4.44 -13.62
C LYS A 135 -16.56 5.84 -13.60
N GLU A 136 -15.30 5.96 -13.19
CA GLU A 136 -14.55 7.23 -13.23
C GLU A 136 -14.32 7.68 -14.67
N GLN A 137 -13.88 6.78 -15.55
CA GLN A 137 -13.77 7.08 -16.99
C GLN A 137 -15.12 7.42 -17.63
N GLY A 138 -16.20 6.73 -17.24
CA GLY A 138 -17.56 7.03 -17.70
C GLY A 138 -18.11 8.37 -17.18
N ARG A 139 -17.75 8.76 -15.95
CA ARG A 139 -18.07 10.10 -15.40
C ARG A 139 -17.25 11.20 -16.05
N GLU A 140 -15.95 10.96 -16.30
CA GLU A 140 -15.11 11.89 -17.08
C GLU A 140 -15.68 12.12 -18.50
N HIS A 141 -16.40 11.15 -19.06
CA HIS A 141 -17.02 11.29 -20.38
C HIS A 141 -18.38 12.03 -20.35
N LEU A 142 -19.04 12.12 -19.20
CA LEU A 142 -20.30 12.85 -19.03
C LEU A 142 -20.10 14.31 -18.57
N ASP A 143 -18.94 14.64 -18.02
CA ASP A 143 -18.60 15.98 -17.49
C ASP A 143 -17.57 16.74 -18.37
N SER A 144 -17.43 16.33 -19.64
CA SER A 144 -16.43 16.88 -20.56
C SER A 144 -16.79 18.27 -21.09
N GLY A 145 -16.61 19.28 -20.24
CA GLY A 145 -15.94 20.51 -20.70
C GLY A 145 -14.45 20.21 -20.97
N PRO A 146 -13.76 20.98 -21.82
CA PRO A 146 -12.37 20.69 -22.16
C PRO A 146 -11.49 20.67 -20.91
N LYS A 147 -10.84 19.52 -20.65
CA LYS A 147 -9.93 19.28 -19.52
C LYS A 147 -8.87 20.39 -19.52
N PRO A 148 -8.76 21.23 -18.46
CA PRO A 148 -7.80 22.33 -18.46
C PRO A 148 -6.37 21.78 -18.49
N LEU A 149 -5.62 22.15 -19.52
CA LEU A 149 -4.23 21.75 -19.71
C LEU A 149 -3.41 22.18 -18.49
N THR A 150 -3.09 21.22 -17.62
CA THR A 150 -2.29 21.47 -16.41
C THR A 150 -0.81 21.51 -16.77
N VAL A 151 -0.01 22.33 -16.07
CA VAL A 151 1.43 22.57 -16.32
C VAL A 151 2.26 21.27 -16.44
N LYS A 152 1.84 20.17 -15.79
CA LYS A 152 2.45 18.85 -15.91
C LYS A 152 2.49 18.33 -17.36
N HIS A 153 1.50 18.65 -18.18
CA HIS A 153 1.44 18.25 -19.60
C HIS A 153 2.34 19.13 -20.50
N MET A 154 2.74 20.32 -20.03
CA MET A 154 3.60 21.27 -20.74
C MET A 154 5.08 21.18 -20.34
N GLN A 155 5.43 20.26 -19.43
CA GLN A 155 6.78 20.13 -18.88
C GLN A 155 7.82 19.78 -19.96
N GLY A 156 7.48 18.91 -20.92
CA GLY A 156 8.39 18.54 -22.01
C GLY A 156 8.78 19.74 -22.89
N PRO A 157 7.82 20.46 -23.49
CA PRO A 157 8.10 21.65 -24.29
C PRO A 157 8.86 22.75 -23.53
N LEU A 158 8.54 22.97 -22.25
CA LEU A 158 9.23 23.96 -21.41
C LEU A 158 10.68 23.56 -21.12
N MET A 159 10.97 22.28 -20.91
CA MET A 159 12.35 21.80 -20.77
C MET A 159 13.15 21.94 -22.07
N LEU A 160 12.53 21.66 -23.22
CA LEU A 160 13.16 21.86 -24.52
C LEU A 160 13.52 23.34 -24.76
N LEU A 161 12.60 24.25 -24.43
CA LEU A 161 12.82 25.70 -24.51
C LEU A 161 13.96 26.14 -23.58
N GLY A 162 13.97 25.67 -22.34
CA GLY A 162 15.02 25.98 -21.37
C GLY A 162 16.40 25.51 -21.85
N PHE A 163 16.47 24.32 -22.44
CA PHE A 163 17.71 23.79 -23.01
C PHE A 163 18.19 24.61 -24.22
N GLY A 164 17.28 25.01 -25.11
CA GLY A 164 17.57 25.86 -26.25
C GLY A 164 18.09 27.24 -25.85
N LEU A 165 17.44 27.88 -24.87
CA LEU A 165 17.88 29.17 -24.32
C LEU A 165 19.25 29.05 -23.62
N GLY A 166 19.48 27.97 -22.87
CA GLY A 166 20.77 27.73 -22.21
C GLY A 166 21.91 27.54 -23.22
N ALA A 167 21.68 26.77 -24.28
CA ALA A 167 22.66 26.58 -25.35
C ALA A 167 22.97 27.88 -26.09
N ALA A 168 21.95 28.68 -26.41
CA ALA A 168 22.13 29.98 -27.05
C ALA A 168 22.92 30.96 -26.17
N LEU A 169 22.64 30.98 -24.86
CA LEU A 169 23.37 31.81 -23.90
C LEU A 169 24.85 31.42 -23.82
N LEU A 170 25.15 30.12 -23.85
CA LEU A 170 26.53 29.61 -23.84
C LEU A 170 27.31 30.01 -25.11
N VAL A 171 26.67 29.91 -26.28
CA VAL A 171 27.28 30.35 -27.55
C VAL A 171 27.55 31.86 -27.50
N PHE A 172 26.57 32.65 -27.06
CA PHE A 172 26.71 34.09 -26.93
C PHE A 172 27.84 34.48 -25.95
N LEU A 173 27.94 33.82 -24.79
CA LEU A 173 29.03 34.04 -23.84
C LEU A 173 30.39 33.66 -24.44
N ALA A 174 30.48 32.57 -25.19
CA ALA A 174 31.71 32.16 -25.85
C ALA A 174 32.16 33.18 -26.91
N GLU A 175 31.23 33.73 -27.69
CA GLU A 175 31.50 34.80 -28.65
C GLU A 175 31.88 36.11 -27.96
N PHE A 176 31.20 36.46 -26.87
CA PHE A 176 31.50 37.64 -26.07
C PHE A 176 32.90 37.58 -25.47
N ILE A 177 33.28 36.43 -24.90
CA ILE A 177 34.63 36.20 -24.35
C ILE A 177 35.68 36.27 -25.47
N LYS A 178 35.43 35.68 -26.64
CA LYS A 178 36.32 35.78 -27.81
C LYS A 178 36.48 37.22 -28.30
N SER A 179 35.40 37.99 -28.33
CA SER A 179 35.41 39.40 -28.72
C SER A 179 36.16 40.26 -27.70
N LEU A 180 36.03 39.96 -26.40
CA LEU A 180 36.73 40.65 -25.31
C LEU A 180 38.24 40.31 -25.25
N LEU A 181 38.64 39.08 -25.61
CA LEU A 181 40.04 38.64 -25.65
C LEU A 181 40.81 39.09 -26.90
N GLY A 182 40.17 39.79 -27.84
CA GLY A 182 40.86 40.50 -28.92
C GLY A 182 41.78 39.64 -29.78
N VAL A 183 41.33 38.45 -30.22
CA VAL A 183 42.07 37.64 -31.20
C VAL A 183 41.60 38.01 -32.61
N PRO A 184 42.40 38.74 -33.41
CA PRO A 184 42.05 39.05 -34.79
C PRO A 184 42.39 37.85 -35.70
N LEU A 185 41.36 37.26 -36.32
CA LEU A 185 41.56 36.54 -37.58
C LEU A 185 41.48 37.60 -38.70
N CYS A 186 42.64 38.04 -39.18
CA CYS A 186 42.71 38.77 -40.43
C CYS A 186 42.70 37.78 -41.61
N PRO A 187 41.96 38.07 -42.69
CA PRO A 187 41.72 37.16 -43.81
C PRO A 187 42.79 37.35 -44.90
N SER A 188 43.38 36.27 -45.40
CA SER A 188 44.14 36.32 -46.64
C SER A 188 43.21 36.02 -47.82
N ALA A 189 42.58 37.06 -48.35
CA ALA A 189 42.19 37.09 -49.75
C ALA A 189 43.46 37.28 -50.60
N VAL A 190 43.77 36.32 -51.47
CA VAL A 190 44.75 36.48 -52.55
C VAL A 190 44.00 36.41 -53.86
N VAL A 191 43.77 37.58 -54.46
CA VAL A 191 43.50 37.78 -55.88
C VAL A 191 44.76 38.43 -56.45
N GLY A 192 45.39 37.81 -57.45
CA GLY A 192 46.48 38.44 -58.18
C GLY A 192 47.26 37.52 -59.12
N ARG A 193 46.77 37.47 -60.37
CA ARG A 193 47.36 36.97 -61.64
C ARG A 193 47.20 35.50 -61.99
#